data_AF-A0A318SGV8-F1
#
_entry.id   AF-A0A318SGV8-F1
#
_cell.length_a   1.000
_cell.length_b   1.000
_cell.length_c   1.000
_cell.angle_alpha   90.00
_cell.angle_beta   90.00
_cell.angle_gamma   90.00
#
_symmetry.space_group_name_H-M   'P 1'
#
loop_
_entity.id
_entity.type
_entity.pdbx_description
1 polymer ?
#
loop_
_entity_poly.entity_id
_entity_poly.type
_entity_poly.pdbx_seq_one_letter_code
_entity_poly.pdbx_strand_id
1 'polypeptide(L)'
;MYALTREQPPGPPYMRTHRPGSLPQEAGTSSPAARLHPGASVATATPLQRRDAANEAVHALLVELNVPNDPGPTDFPELWNQLRRQPELASRFQSVFREMLRHANLAAPERVFDLPLTGNQLVLLRTMFNGLEELRQLTNQAAAQLEADINQQQMPLGHEIYSWSKLTGMPIEFPHAFDHDDNAVPFARVLGRLRTEYLLIEPEISAQTKAQVSSMLHAVANDAALRREVFSLAQDALGTCNDNLAEGFSKMALAVDNHRMARAVERGDVDVKWLDDWAGSLFRLSLLETAVHRYIASRLSDAPNLFKEDRNRLIEEPMETMLHAKVELRRTLGLPSSTASTIEFHHSSILNPADLRTLAHTVRTEAENPAAYSSFLLDNPTWRAGMKALHPQEFQDLKTRQDEDPFYDLDLPPDTDVVAQAAYAEKAQQVAEQHAEQEQALLLRLAVPTAWPPKTEAGSGDNH
;
A
#
# COMPACT_ATOMS: atom_id res chain seq x y z
N MET A 1 13.05 6.75 -58.35
CA MET A 1 13.99 5.80 -58.96
C MET A 1 15.16 5.66 -57.99
N TYR A 2 15.48 4.42 -57.63
CA TYR A 2 16.46 3.94 -56.63
C TYR A 2 16.11 4.05 -55.14
N ALA A 3 16.12 2.86 -54.54
CA ALA A 3 15.90 2.51 -53.15
C ALA A 3 17.08 2.90 -52.26
N LEU A 4 16.85 2.94 -50.94
CA LEU A 4 17.81 2.43 -49.94
C LEU A 4 17.08 2.21 -48.60
N THR A 5 17.14 0.95 -48.20
CA THR A 5 16.76 0.30 -46.94
C THR A 5 17.44 0.95 -45.74
N ARG A 6 16.71 1.11 -44.62
CA ARG A 6 17.29 1.33 -43.29
C ARG A 6 17.00 0.11 -42.41
N GLU A 7 18.09 -0.48 -41.97
CA GLU A 7 18.19 -1.65 -41.10
C GLU A 7 17.74 -1.31 -39.67
N GLN A 8 16.99 -2.23 -39.06
CA GLN A 8 16.71 -2.28 -37.63
C GLN A 8 17.95 -2.76 -36.86
N PRO A 9 18.28 -2.21 -35.69
CA PRO A 9 19.33 -2.74 -34.83
C PRO A 9 18.91 -4.09 -34.19
N PRO A 10 19.86 -5.00 -33.94
CA PRO A 10 19.58 -6.35 -33.46
C PRO A 10 19.18 -6.37 -31.98
N GLY A 11 18.00 -6.92 -31.69
CA GLY A 11 17.59 -7.28 -30.33
C GLY A 11 18.30 -8.54 -29.82
N PRO A 12 18.39 -8.73 -28.50
CA PRO A 12 19.05 -9.90 -27.90
C PRO A 12 18.27 -11.21 -28.14
N PRO A 13 18.94 -12.38 -28.15
CA PRO A 13 18.39 -13.63 -28.68
C PRO A 13 17.41 -14.32 -27.71
N TYR A 14 16.21 -14.60 -28.20
CA TYR A 14 15.24 -15.50 -27.57
C TYR A 14 15.67 -16.97 -27.71
N MET A 15 15.77 -17.68 -26.59
CA MET A 15 15.72 -19.15 -26.59
C MET A 15 14.26 -19.64 -26.65
N ARG A 16 13.93 -20.32 -27.75
CA ARG A 16 12.85 -21.31 -27.94
C ARG A 16 13.54 -22.68 -27.91
N THR A 17 13.06 -23.79 -27.36
CA THR A 17 11.74 -24.38 -27.09
C THR A 17 11.94 -25.59 -26.18
N HIS A 18 10.92 -26.06 -25.45
CA HIS A 18 10.42 -27.44 -25.61
C HIS A 18 9.06 -27.64 -24.91
N ARG A 19 8.12 -28.18 -25.70
CA ARG A 19 6.80 -28.72 -25.35
C ARG A 19 6.93 -30.25 -25.29
N PRO A 20 6.23 -30.92 -24.38
CA PRO A 20 5.33 -32.01 -24.80
C PRO A 20 4.00 -31.88 -24.00
N GLY A 21 2.81 -32.24 -24.49
CA GLY A 21 2.38 -33.43 -25.21
C GLY A 21 1.13 -33.92 -24.45
N SER A 22 -0.01 -34.04 -25.12
CA SER A 22 -1.35 -34.16 -24.51
C SER A 22 -1.82 -35.61 -24.31
N LEU A 23 -2.70 -35.80 -23.29
CA LEU A 23 -3.75 -36.84 -23.07
C LEU A 23 -3.36 -38.19 -22.40
N PRO A 24 -4.29 -38.90 -21.70
CA PRO A 24 -5.77 -38.75 -21.68
C PRO A 24 -6.48 -38.70 -20.29
N GLN A 25 -7.78 -38.39 -20.37
CA GLN A 25 -8.83 -38.53 -19.36
C GLN A 25 -8.94 -39.95 -18.77
N GLU A 26 -9.02 -40.07 -17.44
CA GLU A 26 -9.86 -41.08 -16.77
C GLU A 26 -10.55 -40.47 -15.56
N ALA A 27 -11.83 -40.83 -15.41
CA ALA A 27 -12.70 -40.47 -14.31
C ALA A 27 -12.48 -41.41 -13.11
N GLY A 28 -12.52 -40.88 -11.89
CA GLY A 28 -12.47 -41.70 -10.67
C GLY A 28 -12.54 -40.87 -9.40
N THR A 29 -13.70 -40.93 -8.75
CA THR A 29 -14.04 -40.41 -7.43
C THR A 29 -13.01 -40.73 -6.34
N SER A 30 -12.59 -39.75 -5.53
CA SER A 30 -12.40 -39.86 -4.05
C SER A 30 -11.76 -38.60 -3.44
N SER A 31 -12.25 -38.21 -2.27
CA SER A 31 -11.79 -37.10 -1.41
C SER A 31 -10.28 -37.05 -1.16
N PRO A 32 -9.74 -35.89 -0.75
CA PRO A 32 -8.56 -35.88 0.11
C PRO A 32 -8.72 -35.02 1.36
N ALA A 33 -8.56 -35.68 2.51
CA ALA A 33 -7.97 -35.09 3.70
C ALA A 33 -6.57 -34.57 3.36
N ALA A 34 -6.32 -33.28 3.59
CA ALA A 34 -5.03 -32.66 3.37
C ALA A 34 -4.02 -33.16 4.42
N ARG A 35 -3.02 -33.91 3.96
CA ARG A 35 -1.79 -34.18 4.70
C ARG A 35 -0.89 -32.94 4.58
N LEU A 36 -0.53 -32.36 5.71
CA LEU A 36 0.49 -31.32 5.80
C LEU A 36 1.86 -31.91 5.41
N HIS A 37 2.49 -31.35 4.38
CA HIS A 37 3.91 -31.56 4.09
C HIS A 37 4.75 -30.65 5.00
N PRO A 38 5.74 -31.18 5.75
CA PRO A 38 6.66 -30.36 6.52
C PRO A 38 7.77 -29.86 5.57
N GLY A 39 7.75 -28.57 5.21
CA GLY A 39 8.84 -27.98 4.41
C GLY A 39 8.52 -26.69 3.63
N ALA A 40 7.29 -26.18 3.62
CA ALA A 40 7.01 -24.89 2.99
C ALA A 40 7.42 -23.73 3.91
N SER A 41 8.37 -22.91 3.45
CA SER A 41 8.91 -21.76 4.19
C SER A 41 7.83 -20.69 4.44
N VAL A 42 7.66 -20.31 5.70
CA VAL A 42 6.74 -19.25 6.21
C VAL A 42 7.09 -17.84 5.67
N ALA A 43 8.21 -17.69 4.94
CA ALA A 43 8.73 -16.40 4.50
C ALA A 43 8.01 -15.75 3.29
N THR A 44 7.19 -16.49 2.54
CA THR A 44 6.50 -15.98 1.33
C THR A 44 5.00 -15.75 1.53
N ALA A 45 4.48 -16.02 2.73
CA ALA A 45 3.07 -15.85 3.02
C ALA A 45 2.71 -14.36 3.19
N THR A 46 1.66 -13.93 2.48
CA THR A 46 1.06 -12.59 2.66
C THR A 46 0.64 -12.41 4.13
N PRO A 47 0.57 -11.16 4.64
CA PRO A 47 0.12 -10.91 6.01
C PRO A 47 -1.23 -11.57 6.35
N LEU A 48 -2.14 -11.65 5.37
CA LEU A 48 -3.42 -12.34 5.50
C LEU A 48 -3.26 -13.86 5.66
N GLN A 49 -2.44 -14.49 4.83
CA GLN A 49 -2.14 -15.94 4.93
C GLN A 49 -1.44 -16.31 6.24
N ARG A 50 -0.57 -15.44 6.77
CA ARG A 50 0.06 -15.64 8.09
C ARG A 50 -0.95 -15.52 9.22
N ARG A 51 -1.88 -14.58 9.13
CA ARG A 51 -2.98 -14.42 10.09
C ARG A 51 -3.92 -15.63 10.07
N ASP A 52 -4.30 -16.11 8.90
CA ASP A 52 -5.20 -17.26 8.74
C ASP A 52 -4.55 -18.55 9.26
N ALA A 53 -3.25 -18.76 8.99
CA ALA A 53 -2.49 -19.88 9.53
C ALA A 53 -2.34 -19.82 11.08
N ALA A 54 -2.14 -18.62 11.64
CA ALA A 54 -2.12 -18.43 13.09
C ALA A 54 -3.49 -18.72 13.72
N ASN A 55 -4.58 -18.30 13.07
CA ASN A 55 -5.94 -18.54 13.52
C ASN A 55 -6.31 -20.04 13.46
N GLU A 56 -5.93 -20.74 12.39
CA GLU A 56 -6.12 -22.19 12.27
C GLU A 56 -5.31 -22.95 13.33
N ALA A 57 -4.08 -22.49 13.61
CA ALA A 57 -3.25 -23.05 14.67
C ALA A 57 -3.83 -22.83 16.08
N VAL A 58 -4.42 -21.66 16.35
CA VAL A 58 -5.15 -21.38 17.60
C VAL A 58 -6.37 -22.30 17.72
N HIS A 59 -7.15 -22.43 16.65
CA HIS A 59 -8.37 -23.25 16.66
C HIS A 59 -8.05 -24.73 16.86
N ALA A 60 -7.06 -25.27 16.14
CA ALA A 60 -6.61 -26.65 16.31
C ALA A 60 -6.15 -26.91 17.75
N LEU A 61 -5.46 -25.94 18.35
CA LEU A 61 -4.94 -26.06 19.71
C LEU A 61 -6.03 -25.98 20.78
N LEU A 62 -7.06 -25.15 20.59
CA LEU A 62 -8.23 -25.09 21.48
C LEU A 62 -9.07 -26.39 21.41
N VAL A 63 -9.23 -26.96 20.22
CA VAL A 63 -9.92 -28.26 20.02
C VAL A 63 -9.14 -29.39 20.68
N GLU A 64 -7.82 -29.43 20.51
CA GLU A 64 -6.94 -30.46 21.08
C GLU A 64 -6.82 -30.38 22.61
N LEU A 65 -6.93 -29.17 23.17
CA LEU A 65 -7.02 -28.94 24.61
C LEU A 65 -8.39 -29.28 25.21
N ASN A 66 -9.42 -29.54 24.39
CA ASN A 66 -10.79 -29.76 24.83
C ASN A 66 -11.28 -28.68 25.81
N VAL A 67 -10.91 -27.42 25.54
CA VAL A 67 -11.30 -26.28 26.39
C VAL A 67 -12.82 -26.11 26.30
N PRO A 68 -13.55 -26.03 27.42
CA PRO A 68 -14.96 -25.66 27.40
C PRO A 68 -15.16 -24.34 26.65
N ASN A 69 -16.30 -24.16 25.97
CA ASN A 69 -16.61 -22.89 25.29
C ASN A 69 -16.67 -21.67 26.25
N ASP A 70 -16.73 -21.91 27.57
CA ASP A 70 -16.68 -20.91 28.64
C ASP A 70 -15.94 -21.50 29.86
N PRO A 71 -14.60 -21.50 29.88
CA PRO A 71 -13.84 -22.11 30.96
C PRO A 71 -13.95 -21.28 32.25
N GLY A 72 -14.45 -21.91 33.31
CA GLY A 72 -14.52 -21.30 34.64
C GLY A 72 -13.15 -21.22 35.32
N PRO A 73 -13.02 -20.46 36.42
CA PRO A 73 -11.77 -20.35 37.20
C PRO A 73 -11.21 -21.70 37.68
N THR A 74 -12.08 -22.71 37.79
CA THR A 74 -11.77 -24.07 38.22
C THR A 74 -11.17 -24.96 37.14
N ASP A 75 -11.30 -24.56 35.86
CA ASP A 75 -10.89 -25.39 34.72
C ASP A 75 -9.42 -25.13 34.33
N PHE A 76 -8.90 -23.95 34.68
CA PHE A 76 -7.54 -23.52 34.38
C PHE A 76 -6.42 -24.36 35.02
N PRO A 77 -6.52 -24.79 36.31
CA PRO A 77 -5.52 -25.69 36.89
C PRO A 77 -5.40 -27.02 36.14
N GLU A 78 -6.51 -27.56 35.65
CA GLU A 78 -6.52 -28.84 34.91
C GLU A 78 -5.95 -28.67 33.50
N LEU A 79 -6.34 -27.62 32.79
CA LEU A 79 -5.76 -27.26 31.48
C LEU A 79 -4.25 -27.00 31.57
N TRP A 80 -3.78 -26.34 32.63
CA TRP A 80 -2.36 -26.11 32.87
C TRP A 80 -1.60 -27.40 33.20
N ASN A 81 -2.22 -28.30 33.95
CA ASN A 81 -1.67 -29.63 34.21
C ASN A 81 -1.62 -30.48 32.92
N GLN A 82 -2.61 -30.35 32.03
CA GLN A 82 -2.65 -31.04 30.74
C GLN A 82 -1.53 -30.54 29.80
N LEU A 83 -1.33 -29.22 29.70
CA LEU A 83 -0.20 -28.63 28.98
C LEU A 83 1.14 -29.09 29.56
N ARG A 84 1.30 -29.13 30.89
CA ARG A 84 2.53 -29.61 31.54
C ARG A 84 2.79 -31.10 31.30
N ARG A 85 1.74 -31.91 31.17
CA ARG A 85 1.84 -33.36 30.84
C ARG A 85 2.13 -33.61 29.36
N GLN A 86 1.96 -32.61 28.49
CA GLN A 86 2.15 -32.74 27.05
C GLN A 86 3.14 -31.69 26.51
N PRO A 87 4.46 -31.98 26.56
CA PRO A 87 5.50 -31.01 26.21
C PRO A 87 5.42 -30.51 24.76
N GLU A 88 4.94 -31.33 23.82
CA GLU A 88 4.71 -30.91 22.43
C GLU A 88 3.55 -29.89 22.32
N LEU A 89 2.46 -30.13 23.06
CA LEU A 89 1.31 -29.23 23.12
C LEU A 89 1.67 -27.90 23.80
N ALA A 90 2.46 -27.96 24.88
CA ALA A 90 2.99 -26.77 25.56
C ALA A 90 3.90 -25.94 24.63
N SER A 91 4.78 -26.60 23.87
CA SER A 91 5.65 -25.93 22.90
C SER A 91 4.84 -25.27 21.78
N ARG A 92 3.82 -25.96 21.24
CA ARG A 92 2.90 -25.41 20.23
C ARG A 92 2.11 -24.22 20.80
N PHE A 93 1.57 -24.32 22.01
CA PHE A 93 0.88 -23.23 22.69
C PHE A 93 1.82 -22.02 22.87
N GLN A 94 3.06 -22.24 23.30
CA GLN A 94 4.05 -21.16 23.49
C GLN A 94 4.48 -20.51 22.16
N SER A 95 4.52 -21.28 21.07
CA SER A 95 4.85 -20.79 19.73
C SER A 95 3.73 -19.89 19.20
N VAL A 96 2.49 -20.40 19.22
CA VAL A 96 1.28 -19.66 18.81
C VAL A 96 1.12 -18.41 19.66
N PHE A 97 1.31 -18.51 20.97
CA PHE A 97 1.23 -17.39 21.89
C PHE A 97 2.29 -16.31 21.63
N ARG A 98 3.55 -16.71 21.35
CA ARG A 98 4.60 -15.75 20.99
C ARG A 98 4.30 -15.02 19.70
N GLU A 99 3.79 -15.73 18.70
CA GLU A 99 3.45 -15.12 17.42
C GLU A 99 2.25 -14.16 17.56
N MET A 100 1.26 -14.50 18.39
CA MET A 100 0.16 -13.60 18.74
C MET A 100 0.62 -12.35 19.50
N LEU A 101 1.49 -12.49 20.51
CA LEU A 101 2.03 -11.33 21.23
C LEU A 101 2.87 -10.45 20.29
N ARG A 102 3.60 -11.05 19.35
CA ARG A 102 4.31 -10.32 18.29
C ARG A 102 3.34 -9.57 17.39
N HIS A 103 2.23 -10.18 16.98
CA HIS A 103 1.17 -9.51 16.22
C HIS A 103 0.46 -8.39 17.00
N ALA A 104 0.34 -8.54 18.32
CA ALA A 104 -0.22 -7.53 19.21
C ALA A 104 0.81 -6.48 19.69
N ASN A 105 2.06 -6.56 19.22
CA ASN A 105 3.19 -5.72 19.66
C ASN A 105 3.41 -5.70 21.19
N LEU A 106 3.16 -6.84 21.85
CA LEU A 106 3.34 -7.04 23.28
C LEU A 106 4.65 -7.82 23.55
N ALA A 107 5.35 -7.46 24.63
CA ALA A 107 6.57 -8.16 25.03
C ALA A 107 6.25 -9.61 25.42
N ALA A 108 6.91 -10.57 24.76
CA ALA A 108 6.72 -11.98 25.05
C ALA A 108 7.66 -12.46 26.18
N PRO A 109 7.16 -13.11 27.24
CA PRO A 109 8.02 -13.73 28.24
C PRO A 109 8.79 -14.91 27.64
N GLU A 110 10.08 -15.05 27.98
CA GLU A 110 10.94 -16.10 27.43
C GLU A 110 10.47 -17.52 27.80
N ARG A 111 9.86 -17.70 28.98
CA ARG A 111 9.36 -19.00 29.46
C ARG A 111 8.05 -18.84 30.22
N VAL A 112 6.95 -19.21 29.55
CA VAL A 112 5.58 -19.14 30.10
C VAL A 112 5.34 -20.21 31.20
N PHE A 113 6.15 -21.27 31.24
CA PHE A 113 5.88 -22.48 32.05
C PHE A 113 6.73 -22.68 33.31
N ASP A 114 7.72 -21.83 33.58
CA ASP A 114 8.69 -22.04 34.68
C ASP A 114 8.28 -21.40 36.03
N LEU A 115 7.08 -20.83 36.13
CA LEU A 115 6.60 -20.15 37.35
C LEU A 115 5.48 -20.95 38.05
N PRO A 116 5.45 -21.01 39.39
CA PRO A 116 4.33 -21.59 40.13
C PRO A 116 3.07 -20.73 39.93
N LEU A 117 1.96 -21.37 39.56
CA LEU A 117 0.67 -20.71 39.34
C LEU A 117 0.21 -19.99 40.62
N THR A 118 0.39 -18.68 40.66
CA THR A 118 -0.20 -17.82 41.70
C THR A 118 -1.58 -17.32 41.25
N GLY A 119 -2.41 -16.85 42.19
CA GLY A 119 -3.73 -16.29 41.88
C GLY A 119 -3.70 -15.16 40.83
N ASN A 120 -2.62 -14.36 40.81
CA ASN A 120 -2.44 -13.29 39.83
C ASN A 120 -2.16 -13.81 38.41
N GLN A 121 -1.56 -14.99 38.26
CA GLN A 121 -1.31 -15.61 36.95
C GLN A 121 -2.55 -16.31 36.39
N LEU A 122 -3.45 -16.81 37.25
CA LEU A 122 -4.77 -17.29 36.81
C LEU A 122 -5.64 -16.14 36.27
N VAL A 123 -5.53 -14.96 36.88
CA VAL A 123 -6.17 -13.74 36.35
C VAL A 123 -5.56 -13.34 35.01
N LEU A 124 -4.22 -13.36 34.89
CA LEU A 124 -3.53 -13.08 33.61
C LEU A 124 -3.94 -14.07 32.51
N LEU A 125 -3.98 -15.37 32.81
CA LEU A 125 -4.43 -16.42 31.89
C LEU A 125 -5.89 -16.22 31.47
N ARG A 126 -6.78 -15.88 32.42
CA ARG A 126 -8.18 -15.58 32.10
C ARG A 126 -8.31 -14.36 31.19
N THR A 127 -7.58 -13.28 31.47
CA THR A 127 -7.55 -12.10 30.61
C THR A 127 -7.01 -12.44 29.22
N MET A 128 -6.03 -13.33 29.12
CA MET A 128 -5.48 -13.80 27.85
C MET A 128 -6.45 -14.67 27.05
N PHE A 129 -7.15 -15.61 27.70
CA PHE A 129 -8.15 -16.46 27.03
C PHE A 129 -9.38 -15.67 26.60
N ASN A 130 -9.83 -14.70 27.41
CA ASN A 130 -10.91 -13.80 27.01
C ASN A 130 -10.49 -12.94 25.80
N GLY A 131 -9.26 -12.43 25.77
CA GLY A 131 -8.73 -11.69 24.61
C GLY A 131 -8.62 -12.56 23.35
N LEU A 132 -8.33 -13.85 23.48
CA LEU A 132 -8.33 -14.81 22.37
C LEU A 132 -9.74 -15.06 21.80
N GLU A 133 -10.74 -15.17 22.67
CA GLU A 133 -12.13 -15.36 22.24
C GLU A 133 -12.72 -14.07 21.64
N GLU A 134 -12.37 -12.90 22.18
CA GLU A 134 -12.71 -11.60 21.58
C GLU A 134 -12.08 -11.46 20.17
N LEU A 135 -10.80 -11.78 20.01
CA LEU A 135 -10.13 -11.78 18.71
C LEU A 135 -10.74 -12.79 17.72
N ARG A 136 -11.13 -13.98 18.20
CA ARG A 136 -11.83 -14.99 17.39
C ARG A 136 -13.18 -14.47 16.94
N GLN A 137 -13.95 -13.83 17.82
CA GLN A 137 -15.26 -13.25 17.48
C GLN A 137 -15.13 -12.13 16.45
N LEU A 138 -14.16 -11.21 16.62
CA LEU A 138 -13.87 -10.16 15.66
C LEU A 138 -13.44 -10.72 14.30
N THR A 139 -12.62 -11.77 14.30
CA THR A 139 -12.16 -12.44 13.06
C THR A 139 -13.31 -13.15 12.35
N ASN A 140 -14.19 -13.83 13.08
CA ASN A 140 -15.36 -14.50 12.52
C ASN A 140 -16.39 -13.50 11.99
N GLN A 141 -16.59 -12.38 12.68
CA GLN A 141 -17.42 -11.27 12.20
C GLN A 141 -16.85 -10.66 10.92
N ALA A 142 -15.54 -10.40 10.89
CA ALA A 142 -14.83 -9.92 9.70
C ALA A 142 -14.96 -10.89 8.50
N ALA A 143 -14.80 -12.19 8.74
CA ALA A 143 -14.96 -13.22 7.71
C ALA A 143 -16.42 -13.29 7.20
N ALA A 144 -17.40 -13.27 8.10
CA ALA A 144 -18.81 -13.29 7.73
C ALA A 144 -19.24 -12.01 6.99
N GLN A 145 -18.68 -10.85 7.34
CA GLN A 145 -18.95 -9.58 6.68
C GLN A 145 -18.30 -9.52 5.28
N LEU A 146 -17.08 -10.05 5.14
CA LEU A 146 -16.45 -10.22 3.83
C LEU A 146 -17.24 -11.18 2.95
N GLU A 147 -17.71 -12.31 3.50
CA GLU A 147 -18.52 -13.28 2.77
C GLU A 147 -19.88 -12.70 2.36
N ALA A 148 -20.53 -11.93 3.25
CA ALA A 148 -21.74 -11.19 2.91
C ALA A 148 -21.51 -10.14 1.81
N ASP A 149 -20.39 -9.40 1.85
CA ASP A 149 -20.02 -8.40 0.84
C ASP A 149 -19.72 -9.05 -0.53
N ILE A 150 -18.98 -10.17 -0.53
CA ILE A 150 -18.74 -11.00 -1.73
C ILE A 150 -20.07 -11.48 -2.32
N ASN A 151 -21.02 -11.88 -1.46
CA ASN A 151 -22.33 -12.36 -1.89
C ASN A 151 -23.26 -11.23 -2.39
N GLN A 152 -23.09 -10.00 -1.90
CA GLN A 152 -23.90 -8.84 -2.32
C GLN A 152 -23.40 -8.20 -3.62
N GLN A 153 -22.10 -8.29 -3.92
CA GLN A 153 -21.50 -7.62 -5.08
C GLN A 153 -20.90 -8.59 -6.10
N GLN A 154 -21.78 -9.42 -6.67
CA GLN A 154 -21.43 -10.38 -7.72
C GLN A 154 -21.56 -9.82 -9.14
N MET A 155 -21.87 -8.53 -9.29
CA MET A 155 -22.04 -7.93 -10.60
C MET A 155 -20.70 -7.88 -11.34
N PRO A 156 -20.65 -8.26 -12.63
CA PRO A 156 -19.43 -8.15 -13.42
C PRO A 156 -19.04 -6.68 -13.59
N LEU A 157 -17.76 -6.43 -13.87
CA LEU A 157 -17.23 -5.08 -13.95
C LEU A 157 -18.00 -4.20 -14.96
N GLY A 158 -18.35 -4.73 -16.13
CA GLY A 158 -19.09 -4.03 -17.16
C GLY A 158 -20.48 -3.59 -16.70
N HIS A 159 -21.11 -4.31 -15.77
CA HIS A 159 -22.36 -3.85 -15.15
C HIS A 159 -22.14 -2.61 -14.28
N GLU A 160 -21.08 -2.60 -13.46
CA GLU A 160 -20.77 -1.43 -12.62
C GLU A 160 -20.30 -0.24 -13.45
N ILE A 161 -19.46 -0.47 -14.49
CA ILE A 161 -19.07 0.58 -15.45
C ILE A 161 -20.31 1.19 -16.12
N TYR A 162 -21.23 0.35 -16.58
CA TYR A 162 -22.47 0.82 -17.20
C TYR A 162 -23.33 1.63 -16.22
N SER A 163 -23.48 1.15 -14.99
CA SER A 163 -24.22 1.84 -13.93
C SER A 163 -23.63 3.21 -13.63
N TRP A 164 -22.31 3.31 -13.49
CA TRP A 164 -21.61 4.58 -13.29
C TRP A 164 -21.72 5.50 -14.51
N SER A 165 -21.63 4.97 -15.72
CA SER A 165 -21.76 5.76 -16.97
C SER A 165 -23.13 6.46 -17.07
N LYS A 166 -24.19 5.81 -16.58
CA LYS A 166 -25.53 6.40 -16.49
C LYS A 166 -25.59 7.52 -15.45
N LEU A 167 -24.95 7.30 -14.30
CA LEU A 167 -24.95 8.28 -13.21
C LEU A 167 -24.15 9.54 -13.52
N THR A 168 -23.08 9.40 -14.32
CA THR A 168 -22.18 10.50 -14.68
C THR A 168 -22.56 11.14 -16.02
N GLY A 169 -23.40 10.48 -16.83
CA GLY A 169 -23.75 10.91 -18.17
C GLY A 169 -22.60 10.76 -19.19
N MET A 170 -21.52 10.07 -18.82
CA MET A 170 -20.36 9.85 -19.67
C MET A 170 -20.25 8.36 -20.06
N PRO A 171 -20.62 7.99 -21.30
CA PRO A 171 -20.62 6.60 -21.73
C PRO A 171 -19.20 6.07 -21.93
N ILE A 172 -19.02 4.78 -21.62
CA ILE A 172 -17.81 4.03 -21.96
C ILE A 172 -18.15 3.00 -23.02
N GLU A 173 -17.36 2.99 -24.09
CA GLU A 173 -17.51 2.03 -25.18
C GLU A 173 -17.15 0.63 -24.68
N PHE A 174 -17.99 -0.35 -24.99
CA PHE A 174 -17.82 -1.76 -24.62
C PHE A 174 -17.52 -1.99 -23.12
N PRO A 175 -18.44 -1.64 -22.20
CA PRO A 175 -18.19 -1.73 -20.76
C PRO A 175 -17.80 -3.15 -20.29
N HIS A 176 -18.27 -4.19 -20.99
CA HIS A 176 -17.96 -5.59 -20.71
C HIS A 176 -16.60 -6.09 -21.23
N ALA A 177 -15.85 -5.26 -21.98
CA ALA A 177 -14.57 -5.66 -22.55
C ALA A 177 -13.51 -6.00 -21.47
N PHE A 178 -13.71 -5.54 -20.25
CA PHE A 178 -12.77 -5.67 -19.13
C PHE A 178 -13.20 -6.71 -18.08
N ASP A 179 -14.30 -7.44 -18.31
CA ASP A 179 -14.86 -8.39 -17.33
C ASP A 179 -13.93 -9.56 -16.99
N HIS A 180 -12.98 -9.85 -17.87
CA HIS A 180 -12.05 -10.97 -17.76
C HIS A 180 -10.62 -10.56 -17.44
N ASP A 181 -10.36 -9.28 -17.19
CA ASP A 181 -9.03 -8.81 -16.79
C ASP A 181 -8.73 -9.27 -15.35
N ASP A 182 -7.44 -9.51 -15.07
CA ASP A 182 -6.98 -9.83 -13.72
C ASP A 182 -7.43 -8.73 -12.74
N ASN A 183 -7.96 -9.12 -11.59
CA ASN A 183 -8.50 -8.22 -10.57
C ASN A 183 -9.70 -7.35 -11.00
N ALA A 184 -10.39 -7.67 -12.10
CA ALA A 184 -11.63 -6.99 -12.49
C ALA A 184 -12.75 -7.12 -11.44
N VAL A 185 -12.86 -8.28 -10.78
CA VAL A 185 -13.87 -8.52 -9.73
C VAL A 185 -13.65 -7.62 -8.49
N PRO A 186 -12.44 -7.55 -7.90
CA PRO A 186 -12.14 -6.57 -6.87
C PRO A 186 -12.51 -5.13 -7.26
N PHE A 187 -12.16 -4.71 -8.48
CA PHE A 187 -12.48 -3.36 -8.94
C PHE A 187 -13.99 -3.13 -9.08
N ALA A 188 -14.73 -4.11 -9.62
CA ALA A 188 -16.19 -4.06 -9.69
C ALA A 188 -16.82 -3.86 -8.30
N ARG A 189 -16.32 -4.57 -7.29
CA ARG A 189 -16.80 -4.44 -5.90
C ARG A 189 -16.55 -3.04 -5.33
N VAL A 190 -15.35 -2.47 -5.52
CA VAL A 190 -15.08 -1.09 -5.10
C VAL A 190 -16.10 -0.13 -5.73
N LEU A 191 -16.33 -0.22 -7.04
CA LEU A 191 -17.32 0.61 -7.74
C LEU A 191 -18.74 0.41 -7.20
N GLY A 192 -19.12 -0.83 -6.91
CA GLY A 192 -20.41 -1.16 -6.31
C GLY A 192 -20.58 -0.53 -4.94
N ARG A 193 -19.57 -0.63 -4.06
CA ARG A 193 -19.64 -0.04 -2.70
C ARG A 193 -19.66 1.48 -2.76
N LEU A 194 -18.82 2.10 -3.61
CA LEU A 194 -18.84 3.55 -3.80
C LEU A 194 -20.23 4.05 -4.22
N ARG A 195 -20.94 3.28 -5.05
CA ARG A 195 -22.27 3.63 -5.53
C ARG A 195 -23.33 3.55 -4.41
N THR A 196 -23.20 2.59 -3.51
CA THR A 196 -24.11 2.41 -2.37
C THR A 196 -23.85 3.44 -1.28
N GLU A 197 -22.58 3.61 -0.88
CA GLU A 197 -22.20 4.39 0.30
C GLU A 197 -22.10 5.90 -0.03
N TYR A 198 -21.42 6.28 -1.12
CA TYR A 198 -21.04 7.69 -1.38
C TYR A 198 -22.04 8.48 -2.22
N LEU A 199 -23.06 7.83 -2.79
CA LEU A 199 -24.08 8.55 -3.57
C LEU A 199 -25.29 9.00 -2.74
N LEU A 200 -25.39 8.54 -1.49
CA LEU A 200 -26.49 8.88 -0.58
C LEU A 200 -26.16 10.04 0.38
N ILE A 201 -24.91 10.52 0.37
CA ILE A 201 -24.41 11.63 1.18
C ILE A 201 -24.55 12.98 0.48
N GLU A 202 -23.98 14.05 1.06
CA GLU A 202 -24.18 15.42 0.61
C GLU A 202 -23.90 15.63 -0.90
N PRO A 203 -24.65 16.53 -1.58
CA PRO A 203 -24.60 16.68 -3.03
C PRO A 203 -23.21 17.02 -3.60
N GLU A 204 -22.43 17.84 -2.90
CA GLU A 204 -21.08 18.25 -3.36
C GLU A 204 -20.11 17.08 -3.39
N ILE A 205 -20.18 16.24 -2.36
CA ILE A 205 -19.35 15.04 -2.23
C ILE A 205 -19.73 14.03 -3.29
N SER A 206 -21.03 13.79 -3.46
CA SER A 206 -21.55 12.92 -4.51
C SER A 206 -21.08 13.37 -5.90
N ALA A 207 -21.05 14.68 -6.16
CA ALA A 207 -20.55 15.24 -7.42
C ALA A 207 -19.04 15.01 -7.60
N GLN A 208 -18.24 15.23 -6.56
CA GLN A 208 -16.79 15.00 -6.61
C GLN A 208 -16.47 13.52 -6.86
N THR A 209 -17.10 12.60 -6.11
CA THR A 209 -16.91 11.16 -6.28
C THR A 209 -17.31 10.71 -7.68
N LYS A 210 -18.45 11.18 -8.21
CA LYS A 210 -18.87 10.91 -9.60
C LYS A 210 -17.82 11.38 -10.62
N ALA A 211 -17.25 12.57 -10.42
CA ALA A 211 -16.22 13.10 -11.30
C ALA A 211 -14.95 12.22 -11.24
N GLN A 212 -14.50 11.84 -10.06
CA GLN A 212 -13.33 10.96 -9.87
C GLN A 212 -13.54 9.57 -10.45
N VAL A 213 -14.71 8.95 -10.21
CA VAL A 213 -15.03 7.63 -10.78
C VAL A 213 -15.09 7.71 -12.30
N SER A 214 -15.79 8.68 -12.88
CA SER A 214 -15.85 8.83 -14.34
C SER A 214 -14.45 9.03 -14.93
N SER A 215 -13.68 9.92 -14.33
CA SER A 215 -12.29 10.20 -14.67
C SER A 215 -11.42 8.93 -14.68
N MET A 216 -11.54 8.10 -13.64
CA MET A 216 -10.83 6.83 -13.50
C MET A 216 -11.27 5.82 -14.56
N LEU A 217 -12.58 5.64 -14.74
CA LEU A 217 -13.12 4.68 -15.69
C LEU A 217 -12.68 4.99 -17.13
N HIS A 218 -12.65 6.26 -17.53
CA HIS A 218 -12.11 6.64 -18.83
C HIS A 218 -10.60 6.42 -18.94
N ALA A 219 -9.84 6.66 -17.87
CA ALA A 219 -8.39 6.45 -17.91
C ALA A 219 -8.04 4.96 -18.06
N VAL A 220 -8.68 4.08 -17.28
CA VAL A 220 -8.42 2.63 -17.34
C VAL A 220 -8.96 2.00 -18.63
N ALA A 221 -10.04 2.54 -19.22
CA ALA A 221 -10.53 2.07 -20.51
C ALA A 221 -9.52 2.33 -21.65
N ASN A 222 -8.76 3.42 -21.56
CA ASN A 222 -7.83 3.85 -22.62
C ASN A 222 -6.39 3.35 -22.43
N ASP A 223 -5.99 2.89 -21.24
CA ASP A 223 -4.61 2.44 -20.98
C ASP A 223 -4.59 1.12 -20.20
N ALA A 224 -4.09 0.05 -20.84
CA ALA A 224 -4.03 -1.29 -20.27
C ALA A 224 -2.98 -1.46 -19.16
N ALA A 225 -1.94 -0.62 -19.12
CA ALA A 225 -0.97 -0.65 -18.03
C ALA A 225 -1.56 0.01 -16.78
N LEU A 226 -2.16 1.19 -16.93
CA LEU A 226 -2.89 1.86 -15.85
C LEU A 226 -4.04 1.00 -15.33
N ARG A 227 -4.79 0.34 -16.22
CA ARG A 227 -5.89 -0.54 -15.82
C ARG A 227 -5.43 -1.66 -14.89
N ARG A 228 -4.32 -2.34 -15.23
CA ARG A 228 -3.75 -3.39 -14.38
C ARG A 228 -3.32 -2.86 -13.02
N GLU A 229 -2.70 -1.68 -12.98
CA GLU A 229 -2.29 -1.03 -11.73
C GLU A 229 -3.51 -0.69 -10.85
N VAL A 230 -4.51 -0.01 -11.41
CA VAL A 230 -5.74 0.35 -10.69
C VAL A 230 -6.49 -0.89 -10.20
N PHE A 231 -6.58 -1.94 -11.00
CA PHE A 231 -7.26 -3.18 -10.60
C PHE A 231 -6.50 -3.89 -9.49
N SER A 232 -5.16 -3.87 -9.53
CA SER A 232 -4.35 -4.37 -8.42
C SER A 232 -4.58 -3.58 -7.13
N LEU A 233 -4.61 -2.24 -7.19
CA LEU A 233 -4.91 -1.41 -6.02
C LEU A 233 -6.31 -1.67 -5.45
N ALA A 234 -7.28 -2.00 -6.31
CA ALA A 234 -8.63 -2.35 -5.89
C ALA A 234 -8.67 -3.63 -5.04
N GLN A 235 -7.78 -4.58 -5.31
CA GLN A 235 -7.66 -5.79 -4.48
C GLN A 235 -7.26 -5.46 -3.05
N ASP A 236 -6.34 -4.52 -2.87
CA ASP A 236 -5.88 -4.07 -1.55
C ASP A 236 -6.90 -3.15 -0.85
N ALA A 237 -7.78 -2.49 -1.62
CA ALA A 237 -8.82 -1.59 -1.12
C ALA A 237 -9.99 -2.33 -0.42
N LEU A 238 -10.21 -3.60 -0.75
CA LEU A 238 -11.31 -4.40 -0.23
C LEU A 238 -10.98 -5.00 1.14
N GLY A 239 -10.85 -4.13 2.14
CA GLY A 239 -10.86 -4.50 3.56
C GLY A 239 -12.28 -4.57 4.13
N THR A 240 -12.37 -4.88 5.43
CA THR A 240 -13.64 -5.12 6.16
C THR A 240 -14.45 -3.87 6.50
N CYS A 241 -13.88 -2.67 6.37
CA CYS A 241 -14.48 -1.39 6.77
C CYS A 241 -14.62 -0.41 5.58
N ASN A 242 -15.49 0.60 5.69
CA ASN A 242 -15.71 1.64 4.66
C ASN A 242 -14.50 2.57 4.46
N ASP A 243 -13.63 2.67 5.45
CA ASP A 243 -12.38 3.42 5.37
C ASP A 243 -11.34 2.83 4.42
N ASN A 244 -11.27 1.50 4.36
CA ASN A 244 -10.39 0.83 3.40
C ASN A 244 -10.85 1.11 1.97
N LEU A 245 -12.15 1.30 1.77
CA LEU A 245 -12.71 1.73 0.49
C LEU A 245 -12.36 3.19 0.18
N ALA A 246 -12.47 4.11 1.15
CA ALA A 246 -12.14 5.53 0.96
C ALA A 246 -10.65 5.73 0.63
N GLU A 247 -9.78 5.10 1.40
CA GLU A 247 -8.34 5.16 1.23
C GLU A 247 -7.91 4.44 -0.05
N GLY A 248 -8.44 3.24 -0.28
CA GLY A 248 -8.16 2.47 -1.51
C GLY A 248 -8.61 3.22 -2.76
N PHE A 249 -9.79 3.83 -2.74
CA PHE A 249 -10.26 4.69 -3.83
C PHE A 249 -9.37 5.92 -4.03
N SER A 250 -8.94 6.57 -2.94
CA SER A 250 -7.99 7.69 -3.02
C SER A 250 -6.67 7.27 -3.67
N LYS A 251 -6.14 6.08 -3.35
CA LYS A 251 -4.93 5.52 -3.98
C LYS A 251 -5.13 5.23 -5.47
N MET A 252 -6.28 4.65 -5.84
CA MET A 252 -6.62 4.44 -7.26
C MET A 252 -6.74 5.75 -8.02
N ALA A 253 -7.39 6.77 -7.43
CA ALA A 253 -7.49 8.09 -8.02
C ALA A 253 -6.12 8.77 -8.17
N LEU A 254 -5.24 8.59 -7.17
CA LEU A 254 -3.86 9.07 -7.23
C LEU A 254 -3.05 8.40 -8.34
N ALA A 255 -3.19 7.09 -8.55
CA ALA A 255 -2.55 6.38 -9.67
C ALA A 255 -3.01 6.94 -11.03
N VAL A 256 -4.30 7.23 -11.17
CA VAL A 256 -4.83 7.89 -12.38
C VAL A 256 -4.24 9.30 -12.56
N ASP A 257 -4.14 10.09 -11.50
CA ASP A 257 -3.53 11.43 -11.56
C ASP A 257 -2.05 11.37 -11.93
N ASN A 258 -1.30 10.42 -11.36
CA ASN A 258 0.11 10.17 -11.70
C ASN A 258 0.27 9.80 -13.17
N HIS A 259 -0.57 8.90 -13.68
CA HIS A 259 -0.56 8.52 -15.09
C HIS A 259 -0.89 9.71 -16.01
N ARG A 260 -1.88 10.52 -15.63
CA ARG A 260 -2.23 11.72 -16.40
C ARG A 260 -1.11 12.74 -16.43
N MET A 261 -0.42 12.93 -15.31
CA MET A 261 0.75 13.80 -15.28
C MET A 261 1.82 13.29 -16.24
N ALA A 262 2.14 11.98 -16.21
CA ALA A 262 3.09 11.38 -17.15
C ALA A 262 2.70 11.64 -18.62
N ARG A 263 1.42 11.40 -18.98
CA ARG A 263 0.91 11.67 -20.33
C ARG A 263 0.93 13.14 -20.71
N ALA A 264 0.62 14.04 -19.78
CA ALA A 264 0.64 15.47 -20.01
C ALA A 264 2.06 15.95 -20.29
N VAL A 265 3.06 15.42 -19.56
CA VAL A 265 4.47 15.73 -19.84
C VAL A 265 4.89 15.19 -21.21
N GLU A 266 4.55 13.93 -21.55
CA GLU A 266 4.86 13.35 -22.87
C GLU A 266 4.30 14.17 -24.03
N ARG A 267 3.12 14.80 -23.85
CA ARG A 267 2.49 15.65 -24.86
C ARG A 267 3.00 17.10 -24.87
N GLY A 268 3.81 17.49 -23.88
CA GLY A 268 4.24 18.88 -23.70
C GLY A 268 3.12 19.81 -23.22
N ASP A 269 2.07 19.27 -22.59
CA ASP A 269 0.94 20.03 -22.07
C ASP A 269 1.27 20.76 -20.75
N VAL A 270 2.38 20.40 -20.10
CA VAL A 270 2.80 20.90 -18.79
C VAL A 270 4.25 21.37 -18.85
N ASP A 271 4.58 22.37 -18.05
CA ASP A 271 5.94 22.88 -17.88
C ASP A 271 6.58 22.37 -16.57
N VAL A 272 7.83 22.77 -16.35
CA VAL A 272 8.60 22.41 -15.14
C VAL A 272 7.89 22.89 -13.87
N LYS A 273 7.29 24.08 -13.91
CA LYS A 273 6.61 24.65 -12.74
C LYS A 273 5.39 23.81 -12.36
N TRP A 274 4.58 23.42 -13.33
CA TRP A 274 3.41 22.59 -13.09
C TRP A 274 3.78 21.20 -12.56
N LEU A 275 4.85 20.61 -13.10
CA LEU A 275 5.40 19.35 -12.63
C LEU A 275 5.92 19.46 -11.18
N ASP A 276 6.57 20.56 -10.82
CA ASP A 276 7.04 20.84 -9.46
C ASP A 276 5.88 21.07 -8.49
N ASP A 277 4.87 21.88 -8.85
CA ASP A 277 3.69 22.12 -8.00
C ASP A 277 2.94 20.80 -7.69
N TRP A 278 2.81 19.93 -8.69
CA TRP A 278 2.24 18.59 -8.54
C TRP A 278 3.09 17.71 -7.62
N ALA A 279 4.41 17.63 -7.84
CA ALA A 279 5.31 16.85 -7.01
C ALA A 279 5.30 17.36 -5.56
N GLY A 280 5.25 18.68 -5.35
CA GLY A 280 5.09 19.31 -4.05
C GLY A 280 3.80 18.90 -3.35
N SER A 281 2.67 18.77 -4.07
CA SER A 281 1.42 18.28 -3.46
C SER A 281 1.53 16.82 -3.00
N LEU A 282 2.20 15.97 -3.78
CA LEU A 282 2.42 14.57 -3.42
C LEU A 282 3.36 14.47 -2.21
N PHE A 283 4.40 15.31 -2.18
CA PHE A 283 5.32 15.35 -1.05
C PHE A 283 4.58 15.71 0.24
N ARG A 284 3.75 16.76 0.23
CA ARG A 284 2.95 17.14 1.41
C ARG A 284 1.96 16.06 1.83
N LEU A 285 1.40 15.30 0.89
CA LEU A 285 0.57 14.13 1.21
C LEU A 285 1.40 13.05 1.92
N SER A 286 2.59 12.70 1.41
CA SER A 286 3.45 11.70 2.06
C SER A 286 3.93 12.13 3.46
N LEU A 287 4.20 13.42 3.64
CA LEU A 287 4.57 14.00 4.93
C LEU A 287 3.39 13.93 5.90
N LEU A 288 2.17 14.22 5.43
CA LEU A 288 0.96 14.09 6.25
C LEU A 288 0.75 12.64 6.71
N GLU A 289 0.84 11.68 5.80
CA GLU A 289 0.71 10.25 6.15
C GLU A 289 1.77 9.85 7.19
N THR A 290 3.02 10.28 7.00
CA THR A 290 4.10 10.03 7.96
C THR A 290 3.84 10.70 9.30
N ALA A 291 3.36 11.95 9.31
CA ALA A 291 3.03 12.69 10.53
C ALA A 291 1.88 12.03 11.30
N VAL A 292 0.85 11.54 10.61
CA VAL A 292 -0.26 10.82 11.24
C VAL A 292 0.20 9.48 11.80
N HIS A 293 1.01 8.70 11.08
CA HIS A 293 1.56 7.46 11.63
C HIS A 293 2.40 7.71 12.89
N ARG A 294 3.25 8.76 12.89
CA ARG A 294 3.99 9.17 14.08
C ARG A 294 3.08 9.62 15.22
N TYR A 295 2.01 10.35 14.92
CA TYR A 295 1.00 10.75 15.89
C TYR A 295 0.35 9.52 16.55
N ILE A 296 -0.14 8.56 15.76
CA ILE A 296 -0.76 7.32 16.25
C ILE A 296 0.24 6.56 17.13
N ALA A 297 1.47 6.36 16.65
CA ALA A 297 2.51 5.65 17.40
C ALA A 297 2.86 6.34 18.73
N SER A 298 2.96 7.67 18.73
CA SER A 298 3.21 8.46 19.94
C SER A 298 2.06 8.31 20.94
N ARG A 299 0.81 8.44 20.50
CA ARG A 299 -0.37 8.29 21.36
C ARG A 299 -0.48 6.89 21.95
N LEU A 300 -0.16 5.85 21.17
CA LEU A 300 -0.13 4.47 21.67
C LEU A 300 1.02 4.21 22.63
N SER A 301 2.16 4.90 22.48
CA SER A 301 3.28 4.82 23.41
C SER A 301 2.98 5.51 24.75
N ASP A 302 2.12 6.54 24.73
CA ASP A 302 1.60 7.23 25.92
C ASP A 302 0.41 6.48 26.58
N ALA A 303 0.27 5.17 26.33
CA ALA A 303 -0.83 4.32 26.80
C ALA A 303 -1.29 4.52 28.26
N PRO A 304 -0.43 4.82 29.26
CA PRO A 304 -0.88 5.06 30.63
C PRO A 304 -1.82 6.27 30.79
N ASN A 305 -1.78 7.23 29.86
CA ASN A 305 -2.57 8.47 29.92
C ASN A 305 -3.69 8.53 28.88
N LEU A 306 -3.84 7.49 28.06
CA LEU A 306 -4.86 7.43 27.00
C LEU A 306 -6.13 6.73 27.52
N PHE A 307 -7.30 7.31 27.25
CA PHE A 307 -8.56 6.63 27.55
C PHE A 307 -8.65 5.31 26.76
N LYS A 308 -9.26 4.29 27.38
CA LYS A 308 -9.33 2.94 26.79
C LYS A 308 -10.02 2.97 25.43
N GLU A 309 -11.06 3.78 25.30
CA GLU A 309 -11.84 3.97 24.08
C GLU A 309 -10.99 4.57 22.95
N ASP A 310 -10.21 5.61 23.24
CA ASP A 310 -9.31 6.24 22.27
C ASP A 310 -8.18 5.28 21.85
N ARG A 311 -7.66 4.51 22.80
CA ARG A 311 -6.67 3.47 22.51
C ARG A 311 -7.24 2.41 21.55
N ASN A 312 -8.45 1.94 21.80
CA ASN A 312 -9.10 0.94 20.95
C ASN A 312 -9.32 1.50 19.54
N ARG A 313 -9.83 2.74 19.41
CA ARG A 313 -9.96 3.41 18.11
C ARG A 313 -8.66 3.49 17.33
N LEU A 314 -7.55 3.83 18.00
CA LEU A 314 -6.24 3.89 17.35
C LEU A 314 -5.67 2.53 16.92
N ILE A 315 -6.03 1.45 17.62
CA ILE A 315 -5.55 0.09 17.30
C ILE A 315 -6.43 -0.55 16.23
N GLU A 316 -7.75 -0.41 16.35
CA GLU A 316 -8.74 -1.10 15.53
C GLU A 316 -9.07 -0.30 14.26
N GLU A 317 -9.05 1.03 14.34
CA GLU A 317 -9.45 1.95 13.26
C GLU A 317 -8.41 3.07 13.01
N PRO A 318 -7.11 2.76 12.83
CA PRO A 318 -6.10 3.79 12.55
C PRO A 318 -6.37 4.56 11.25
N MET A 319 -7.13 3.97 10.33
CA MET A 319 -7.49 4.58 9.06
C MET A 319 -8.46 5.77 9.22
N GLU A 320 -9.37 5.74 10.19
CA GLU A 320 -10.30 6.85 10.46
C GLU A 320 -9.50 8.11 10.85
N THR A 321 -8.43 7.90 11.63
CA THR A 321 -7.50 8.96 12.01
C THR A 321 -6.76 9.52 10.80
N MET A 322 -6.32 8.67 9.87
CA MET A 322 -5.67 9.08 8.62
C MET A 322 -6.62 9.86 7.70
N LEU A 323 -7.82 9.33 7.46
CA LEU A 323 -8.80 9.95 6.58
C LEU A 323 -9.28 11.28 7.14
N HIS A 324 -9.51 11.39 8.45
CA HIS A 324 -9.88 12.65 9.08
C HIS A 324 -8.81 13.72 8.82
N ALA A 325 -7.53 13.39 9.02
CA ALA A 325 -6.44 14.32 8.74
C ALA A 325 -6.37 14.71 7.25
N LYS A 326 -6.50 13.74 6.34
CA LYS A 326 -6.48 13.98 4.88
C LYS A 326 -7.60 14.92 4.46
N VAL A 327 -8.82 14.69 4.93
CA VAL A 327 -10.01 15.48 4.58
C VAL A 327 -9.90 16.91 5.10
N GLU A 328 -9.61 17.08 6.39
CA GLU A 328 -9.56 18.40 7.05
C GLU A 328 -8.38 19.25 6.55
N LEU A 329 -7.25 18.61 6.26
CA LEU A 329 -6.03 19.32 5.88
C LEU A 329 -5.83 19.43 4.37
N ARG A 330 -6.68 18.83 3.54
CA ARG A 330 -6.57 18.82 2.07
C ARG A 330 -6.30 20.21 1.48
N ARG A 331 -7.18 21.16 1.78
CA ARG A 331 -7.08 22.55 1.28
C ARG A 331 -5.90 23.28 1.94
N THR A 332 -5.78 23.13 3.25
CA THR A 332 -4.79 23.81 4.10
C THR A 332 -3.34 23.47 3.73
N LEU A 333 -3.10 22.25 3.25
CA LEU A 333 -1.80 21.74 2.82
C LEU A 333 -1.65 21.68 1.30
N GLY A 334 -2.66 22.03 0.51
CA GLY A 334 -2.62 21.91 -0.95
C GLY A 334 -2.27 20.48 -1.39
N LEU A 335 -3.01 19.50 -0.84
CA LEU A 335 -2.91 18.09 -1.19
C LEU A 335 -3.57 17.82 -2.57
N PRO A 336 -3.26 16.69 -3.23
CA PRO A 336 -3.87 16.33 -4.51
C PRO A 336 -5.40 16.35 -4.48
N SER A 337 -6.02 16.67 -5.61
CA SER A 337 -7.49 16.62 -5.75
C SER A 337 -8.06 15.20 -5.59
N SER A 338 -7.24 14.17 -5.80
CA SER A 338 -7.56 12.75 -5.57
C SER A 338 -7.56 12.34 -4.10
N THR A 339 -7.04 13.17 -3.19
CA THR A 339 -7.12 12.90 -1.75
C THR A 339 -8.58 12.91 -1.30
N ALA A 340 -8.91 11.96 -0.41
CA ALA A 340 -10.23 11.82 0.20
C ALA A 340 -10.81 13.19 0.61
N SER A 341 -12.05 13.42 0.22
CA SER A 341 -12.80 14.65 0.50
C SER A 341 -13.83 14.49 1.61
N THR A 342 -14.03 13.27 2.09
CA THR A 342 -15.00 12.92 3.13
C THR A 342 -14.56 11.79 4.00
N ILE A 343 -15.10 11.80 5.22
CA ILE A 343 -15.06 10.71 6.17
C ILE A 343 -16.51 10.44 6.62
N GLU A 344 -16.91 9.19 6.64
CA GLU A 344 -18.27 8.81 7.06
C GLU A 344 -18.39 8.83 8.60
N PHE A 345 -17.31 8.48 9.31
CA PHE A 345 -17.29 8.38 10.77
C PHE A 345 -16.30 9.37 11.41
N HIS A 346 -16.54 10.68 11.24
CA HIS A 346 -15.73 11.75 11.87
C HIS A 346 -15.53 11.56 13.38
N HIS A 347 -16.50 10.94 14.06
CA HIS A 347 -16.50 10.66 15.50
C HIS A 347 -15.63 9.46 15.92
N SER A 348 -15.17 8.62 14.98
CA SER A 348 -14.25 7.51 15.23
C SER A 348 -12.79 7.95 15.25
N SER A 349 -12.48 9.10 14.65
CA SER A 349 -11.17 9.73 14.79
C SER A 349 -10.98 10.34 16.18
N ILE A 350 -9.77 10.22 16.72
CA ILE A 350 -9.37 10.87 17.98
C ILE A 350 -8.77 12.26 17.79
N LEU A 351 -8.60 12.72 16.53
CA LEU A 351 -7.98 14.01 16.25
C LEU A 351 -8.92 15.14 16.66
N ASN A 352 -8.40 16.05 17.48
CA ASN A 352 -9.09 17.30 17.77
C ASN A 352 -8.50 18.46 16.94
N PRO A 353 -9.12 19.66 16.95
CA PRO A 353 -8.61 20.79 16.19
C PRO A 353 -7.17 21.23 16.53
N ALA A 354 -6.69 20.97 17.75
CA ALA A 354 -5.30 21.27 18.11
C ALA A 354 -4.32 20.25 17.51
N ASP A 355 -4.68 18.97 17.46
CA ASP A 355 -3.88 17.94 16.78
C ASP A 355 -3.80 18.26 15.27
N LEU A 356 -4.92 18.62 14.64
CA LEU A 356 -4.95 19.01 13.22
C LEU A 356 -4.06 20.22 12.92
N ARG A 357 -4.07 21.25 13.77
CA ARG A 357 -3.16 22.40 13.65
C ARG A 357 -1.70 21.99 13.79
N THR A 358 -1.42 21.06 14.70
CA THR A 358 -0.06 20.56 14.94
C THR A 358 0.43 19.75 13.74
N LEU A 359 -0.39 18.83 13.22
CA LEU A 359 -0.09 18.07 12.00
C LEU A 359 0.16 19.01 10.81
N ALA A 360 -0.71 20.01 10.61
CA ALA A 360 -0.54 20.98 9.54
C ALA A 360 0.76 21.79 9.66
N HIS A 361 1.13 22.18 10.89
CA HIS A 361 2.39 22.88 11.14
C HIS A 361 3.59 21.96 10.86
N THR A 362 3.58 20.73 11.38
CA THR A 362 4.64 19.74 11.14
C THR A 362 4.86 19.52 9.65
N VAL A 363 3.80 19.27 8.88
CA VAL A 363 3.92 19.04 7.43
C VAL A 363 4.50 20.25 6.71
N ARG A 364 4.10 21.48 7.06
CA ARG A 364 4.66 22.69 6.44
C ARG A 364 6.13 22.85 6.75
N THR A 365 6.51 22.70 8.01
CA THR A 365 7.92 22.81 8.45
C THR A 365 8.78 21.73 7.79
N GLU A 366 8.30 20.49 7.70
CA GLU A 366 9.04 19.42 7.02
C GLU A 366 9.08 19.62 5.50
N ALA A 367 8.04 20.20 4.91
CA ALA A 367 8.01 20.53 3.48
C ALA A 367 9.01 21.62 3.09
N GLU A 368 9.46 22.45 4.05
CA GLU A 368 10.50 23.46 3.84
C GLU A 368 11.92 22.85 3.82
N ASN A 369 12.10 21.56 4.16
CA ASN A 369 13.41 20.91 4.13
C ASN A 369 13.84 20.57 2.69
N PRO A 370 14.85 21.27 2.12
CA PRO A 370 15.24 21.07 0.72
C PRO A 370 15.82 19.69 0.46
N ALA A 371 16.51 19.10 1.44
CA ALA A 371 17.11 17.78 1.30
C ALA A 371 16.04 16.68 1.25
N ALA A 372 15.02 16.79 2.11
CA ALA A 372 13.89 15.85 2.11
C ALA A 372 13.09 15.96 0.80
N TYR A 373 12.83 17.18 0.32
CA TYR A 373 12.13 17.37 -0.94
C TYR A 373 12.94 16.86 -2.13
N SER A 374 14.24 17.15 -2.19
CA SER A 374 15.12 16.65 -3.26
C SER A 374 15.17 15.13 -3.28
N SER A 375 15.26 14.47 -2.12
CA SER A 375 15.19 13.01 -2.02
C SER A 375 13.85 12.49 -2.56
N PHE A 376 12.74 13.10 -2.16
CA PHE A 376 11.42 12.73 -2.64
C PHE A 376 11.28 12.85 -4.17
N LEU A 377 11.81 13.92 -4.77
CA LEU A 377 11.79 14.11 -6.22
C LEU A 377 12.57 13.01 -6.94
N LEU A 378 13.75 12.64 -6.44
CA LEU A 378 14.57 11.58 -7.02
C LEU A 378 13.94 10.18 -6.89
N ASP A 379 13.14 9.96 -5.87
CA ASP A 379 12.39 8.71 -5.68
C ASP A 379 11.11 8.67 -6.53
N ASN A 380 10.67 9.79 -7.11
CA ASN A 380 9.44 9.87 -7.89
C ASN A 380 9.70 9.59 -9.39
N PRO A 381 9.26 8.43 -9.94
CA PRO A 381 9.56 8.04 -11.32
C PRO A 381 8.86 8.94 -12.35
N THR A 382 7.64 9.38 -12.08
CA THR A 382 6.87 10.26 -12.97
C THR A 382 7.53 11.63 -13.07
N TRP A 383 7.99 12.19 -11.94
CA TRP A 383 8.73 13.45 -11.94
C TRP A 383 10.04 13.31 -12.72
N ARG A 384 10.82 12.25 -12.50
CA ARG A 384 12.08 12.01 -13.22
C ARG A 384 11.88 11.86 -14.72
N ALA A 385 10.92 11.02 -15.12
CA ALA A 385 10.56 10.87 -16.53
C ALA A 385 10.09 12.20 -17.12
N GLY A 386 9.33 12.96 -16.35
CA GLY A 386 8.84 14.26 -16.77
C GLY A 386 9.96 15.27 -17.01
N MET A 387 10.90 15.41 -16.07
CA MET A 387 12.07 16.27 -16.22
C MET A 387 12.93 15.89 -17.44
N LYS A 388 13.08 14.59 -17.72
CA LYS A 388 13.80 14.11 -18.91
C LYS A 388 13.10 14.51 -20.21
N ALA A 389 11.78 14.43 -20.24
CA ALA A 389 10.99 14.81 -21.41
C ALA A 389 10.93 16.33 -21.61
N LEU A 390 10.99 17.12 -20.54
CA LEU A 390 11.01 18.59 -20.58
C LEU A 390 12.38 19.16 -20.95
N HIS A 391 13.47 18.42 -20.68
CA HIS A 391 14.85 18.83 -20.95
C HIS A 391 15.60 17.84 -21.87
N PRO A 392 15.06 17.53 -23.07
CA PRO A 392 15.57 16.44 -23.88
C PRO A 392 17.01 16.68 -24.35
N GLN A 393 17.41 17.94 -24.54
CA GLN A 393 18.76 18.28 -25.00
C GLN A 393 19.80 18.03 -23.90
N GLU A 394 19.53 18.45 -22.67
CA GLU A 394 20.45 18.32 -21.54
C GLU A 394 20.69 16.85 -21.18
N PHE A 395 19.66 16.00 -21.28
CA PHE A 395 19.80 14.56 -21.07
C PHE A 395 20.43 13.83 -22.27
N GLN A 396 20.26 14.32 -23.50
CA GLN A 396 21.00 13.83 -24.66
C GLN A 396 22.50 14.12 -24.51
N ASP A 397 22.87 15.34 -24.14
CA ASP A 397 24.27 15.74 -23.92
C ASP A 397 24.91 14.98 -22.75
N LEU A 398 24.15 14.68 -21.70
CA LEU A 398 24.62 13.80 -20.63
C LEU A 398 24.87 12.38 -21.16
N LYS A 399 23.91 11.84 -21.90
CA LYS A 399 24.03 10.49 -22.46
C LYS A 399 25.21 10.37 -23.42
N THR A 400 25.43 11.34 -24.31
CA THR A 400 26.59 11.32 -25.22
C THR A 400 27.90 11.30 -24.45
N ARG A 401 28.05 12.09 -23.38
CA ARG A 401 29.25 12.06 -22.52
C ARG A 401 29.44 10.74 -21.80
N GLN A 402 28.36 10.07 -21.41
CA GLN A 402 28.40 8.75 -20.77
C GLN A 402 28.75 7.64 -21.77
N ASP A 403 28.21 7.72 -23.00
CA ASP A 403 28.53 6.78 -24.08
C ASP A 403 30.01 6.90 -24.52
N GLU A 404 30.66 8.04 -24.27
CA GLU A 404 32.09 8.30 -24.51
C GLU A 404 33.00 7.90 -23.33
N ASP A 405 32.47 7.26 -22.27
CA ASP A 405 33.30 6.82 -21.14
C ASP A 405 34.34 5.77 -21.58
N PRO A 406 35.64 5.96 -21.29
CA PRO A 406 36.71 5.03 -21.68
C PRO A 406 36.52 3.60 -21.17
N PHE A 407 35.65 3.38 -20.18
CA PHE A 407 35.25 2.05 -19.73
C PHE A 407 34.66 1.21 -20.87
N TYR A 408 33.88 1.80 -21.77
CA TYR A 408 33.23 1.07 -22.88
C TYR A 408 34.19 0.67 -24.01
N ASP A 409 35.41 1.21 -24.01
CA ASP A 409 36.48 0.81 -24.92
C ASP A 409 37.32 -0.37 -24.37
N LEU A 410 37.05 -0.84 -23.14
CA LEU A 410 37.76 -1.97 -22.55
C LEU A 410 37.27 -3.30 -23.14
N ASP A 411 38.22 -4.17 -23.50
CA ASP A 411 37.92 -5.54 -23.87
C ASP A 411 37.32 -6.31 -22.69
N LEU A 412 36.29 -7.12 -22.96
CA LEU A 412 35.77 -8.03 -21.95
C LEU A 412 36.85 -9.08 -21.59
N PRO A 413 37.14 -9.29 -20.29
CA PRO A 413 38.07 -10.32 -19.89
C PRO A 413 37.55 -11.71 -20.26
N PRO A 414 38.43 -12.66 -20.60
CA PRO A 414 38.03 -14.02 -20.98
C PRO A 414 37.34 -14.75 -19.81
N ASP A 415 36.37 -15.60 -20.13
CA ASP A 415 35.58 -16.36 -19.14
C ASP A 415 36.38 -17.26 -18.20
N THR A 416 37.63 -17.53 -18.56
CA THR A 416 38.55 -18.35 -17.77
C THR A 416 39.29 -17.56 -16.69
N ASP A 417 39.28 -16.22 -16.74
CA ASP A 417 39.96 -15.35 -15.77
C ASP A 417 38.97 -14.70 -14.80
N VAL A 418 38.64 -15.45 -13.76
CA VAL A 418 37.68 -15.05 -12.71
C VAL A 418 38.11 -13.76 -12.00
N VAL A 419 39.43 -13.52 -11.84
CA VAL A 419 39.94 -12.32 -11.16
C VAL A 419 39.75 -11.09 -12.04
N ALA A 420 40.09 -11.20 -13.33
CA ALA A 420 39.87 -10.12 -14.28
C ALA A 420 38.38 -9.83 -14.49
N GLN A 421 37.52 -10.85 -14.49
CA GLN A 421 36.07 -10.68 -14.53
C GLN A 421 35.51 -9.94 -13.31
N ALA A 422 35.96 -10.28 -12.11
CA ALA A 422 35.54 -9.59 -10.89
C ALA A 422 35.95 -8.11 -10.90
N ALA A 423 37.19 -7.81 -11.32
CA ALA A 423 37.67 -6.44 -11.44
C ALA A 423 36.93 -5.63 -12.51
N TYR A 424 36.60 -6.26 -13.65
CA TYR A 424 35.77 -5.64 -14.69
C TYR A 424 34.36 -5.35 -14.16
N ALA A 425 33.74 -6.29 -13.45
CA ALA A 425 32.41 -6.11 -12.86
C ALA A 425 32.39 -4.99 -11.80
N GLU A 426 33.40 -4.92 -10.94
CA GLU A 426 33.55 -3.83 -9.97
C GLU A 426 33.67 -2.47 -10.66
N LYS A 427 34.50 -2.39 -11.72
CA LYS A 427 34.64 -1.17 -12.51
C LYS A 427 33.34 -0.80 -13.23
N ALA A 428 32.62 -1.77 -13.77
CA ALA A 428 31.31 -1.57 -14.39
C ALA A 428 30.30 -0.99 -13.40
N GLN A 429 30.30 -1.50 -12.16
CA GLN A 429 29.45 -0.99 -11.09
C GLN A 429 29.81 0.45 -10.73
N GLN A 430 31.10 0.76 -10.57
CA GLN A 430 31.56 2.13 -10.27
C GLN A 430 31.14 3.13 -11.37
N VAL A 431 31.27 2.75 -12.64
CA VAL A 431 30.83 3.59 -13.77
C VAL A 431 29.32 3.77 -13.76
N ALA A 432 28.54 2.70 -13.51
CA ALA A 432 27.09 2.78 -13.40
C ALA A 432 26.63 3.69 -12.25
N GLU A 433 27.30 3.62 -11.09
CA GLU A 433 27.06 4.50 -9.93
C GLU A 433 27.36 5.97 -10.28
N GLN A 434 28.51 6.24 -10.89
CA GLN A 434 28.86 7.59 -11.36
C GLN A 434 27.85 8.14 -12.37
N HIS A 435 27.39 7.31 -13.32
CA HIS A 435 26.38 7.72 -14.29
C HIS A 435 25.04 8.05 -13.61
N ALA A 436 24.64 7.26 -12.61
CA ALA A 436 23.44 7.52 -11.83
C ALA A 436 23.56 8.83 -11.02
N GLU A 437 24.71 9.08 -10.39
CA GLU A 437 24.98 10.34 -9.66
C GLU A 437 24.93 11.56 -10.58
N GLN A 438 25.54 11.49 -11.76
CA GLN A 438 25.49 12.57 -12.75
C GLN A 438 24.06 12.86 -13.22
N GLU A 439 23.26 11.81 -13.45
CA GLU A 439 21.85 11.97 -13.81
C GLU A 439 21.06 12.65 -12.68
N GLN A 440 21.23 12.19 -11.43
CA GLN A 440 20.56 12.79 -10.27
C GLN A 440 20.97 14.25 -10.06
N ALA A 441 22.26 14.56 -10.21
CA ALA A 441 22.75 15.94 -10.12
C ALA A 441 22.16 16.83 -11.22
N LEU A 442 22.01 16.30 -12.45
CA LEU A 442 21.37 17.03 -13.54
C LEU A 442 19.88 17.26 -13.26
N LEU A 443 19.15 16.23 -12.82
CA LEU A 443 17.74 16.33 -12.43
C LEU A 443 17.51 17.44 -11.40
N LEU A 444 18.27 17.44 -10.30
CA LEU A 444 18.14 18.46 -9.25
C LEU A 444 18.54 19.84 -9.73
N ARG A 445 19.56 19.97 -10.58
CA ARG A 445 19.96 21.25 -11.16
C ARG A 445 18.85 21.85 -12.04
N LEU A 446 18.15 21.01 -12.81
CA LEU A 446 17.07 21.44 -13.70
C LEU A 446 15.77 21.73 -12.95
N ALA A 447 15.55 21.10 -11.79
CA ALA A 447 14.41 21.37 -10.92
C ALA A 447 14.39 22.81 -10.37
N VAL A 448 15.56 23.43 -10.28
CA VAL A 448 15.74 24.79 -9.74
C VAL A 448 15.82 25.77 -10.92
N PRO A 449 14.67 26.27 -11.43
CA PRO A 449 14.39 27.69 -11.15
C PRO A 449 12.90 28.09 -11.32
N THR A 450 12.11 28.21 -10.23
CA THR A 450 11.05 29.25 -10.05
C THR A 450 10.23 29.00 -8.78
N ALA A 451 10.40 29.86 -7.76
CA ALA A 451 9.44 30.14 -6.69
C ALA A 451 8.96 28.97 -5.80
N TRP A 452 9.64 28.77 -4.66
CA TRP A 452 9.00 28.28 -3.44
C TRP A 452 9.35 29.24 -2.25
N PRO A 453 8.36 29.87 -1.54
CA PRO A 453 8.20 31.36 -1.44
C PRO A 453 7.81 31.91 0.00
N PRO A 454 7.42 33.21 0.29
CA PRO A 454 7.07 34.37 -0.57
C PRO A 454 7.83 35.70 -0.30
N LYS A 455 7.64 36.66 -1.21
CA LYS A 455 7.81 38.09 -0.92
C LYS A 455 6.99 38.44 0.32
N THR A 456 7.67 38.98 1.34
CA THR A 456 7.03 39.79 2.37
C THR A 456 6.54 41.09 1.73
N GLU A 457 5.23 41.23 1.52
CA GLU A 457 4.64 42.55 1.35
C GLU A 457 4.55 43.24 2.71
N ALA A 458 5.23 44.39 2.78
CA ALA A 458 4.89 45.63 3.49
C ALA A 458 4.29 45.55 4.91
N GLY A 459 5.01 46.17 5.85
CA GLY A 459 4.46 46.58 7.14
C GLY A 459 5.35 47.55 7.93
N SER A 460 5.31 48.83 7.54
CA SER A 460 5.35 50.02 8.42
C SER A 460 6.60 50.31 9.29
N GLY A 461 7.18 51.49 9.07
CA GLY A 461 8.11 52.13 10.00
C GLY A 461 8.45 53.57 9.65
N ASP A 462 7.45 54.46 9.67
CA ASP A 462 7.70 55.88 9.93
C ASP A 462 8.44 56.02 11.28
N ASN A 463 9.62 56.64 11.26
CA ASN A 463 10.12 57.61 12.26
C ASN A 463 11.63 57.86 12.04
N HIS A 464 11.97 58.89 11.26
CA HIS A 464 12.62 60.11 11.76
C HIS A 464 12.72 61.19 10.70
#